data_AF-A0A3L7QJH3-F1
#
_entry.id   AF-A0A3L7QJH3-F1
#
_cell.length_a   1.000
_cell.length_b   1.000
_cell.length_c   1.000
_cell.angle_alpha   90.00
_cell.angle_beta   90.00
_cell.angle_gamma   90.00
#
_symmetry.space_group_name_H-M   'P 1'
#
loop_
_entity.id
_entity.type
_entity.pdbx_description
1 polymer ?
#
loop_
_entity_poly.entity_id
_entity_poly.type
_entity_poly.pdbx_seq_one_letter_code
_entity_poly.pdbx_strand_id
1 'polypeptide(L)'
;MASFWFSQKNESSGPLAFRELVEWARSGRLHEDDLVRAEWESEWRPARSVVGLFYSARRSVSERTITVTSRETSPRDSLTEKQVVEPSSSATEITRAPRDSSETVLEPSPSRWQERIHQVRDGQHSPPPFSTAPPRTPPRDQVRVLVDAAFANQQARQLRTNASSRWLSRIRAGIDRLRSPRVFRLACAGVLASAVCLLTIHWGRINATRFPRAAAREEYLLPLIGYCSRFELGIVLVDLAVPVAILGYFAAKRIEFWADSR
;
A
#
# COMPACT_ATOMS: atom_id res chain seq x y z
N MET A 1 6.41 -11.09 5.16
CA MET A 1 5.91 -12.37 5.72
C MET A 1 6.39 -13.48 4.80
N ALA A 2 6.81 -14.63 5.35
CA ALA A 2 7.20 -15.77 4.52
C ALA A 2 6.03 -16.20 3.62
N SER A 3 6.28 -16.42 2.33
CA SER A 3 5.30 -16.99 1.40
C SER A 3 5.04 -18.46 1.71
N PHE A 4 6.06 -19.18 2.18
CA PHE A 4 6.04 -20.62 2.40
C PHE A 4 6.67 -21.04 3.74
N TRP A 5 6.16 -22.14 4.27
CA TRP A 5 6.51 -22.73 5.55
C TRP A 5 6.66 -24.25 5.44
N PHE A 6 7.52 -24.81 6.28
CA PHE A 6 7.73 -26.25 6.41
C PHE A 6 7.35 -26.68 7.83
N SER A 7 6.84 -27.91 7.97
CA SER A 7 6.55 -28.54 9.27
C SER A 7 7.39 -29.81 9.41
N GLN A 8 8.12 -29.95 10.51
CA GLN A 8 9.04 -31.07 10.70
C GLN A 8 8.33 -32.42 10.72
N LYS A 9 7.10 -32.46 11.27
CA LYS A 9 6.29 -33.68 11.36
C LYS A 9 5.82 -34.20 10.01
N ASN A 10 5.87 -33.36 8.98
CA ASN A 10 5.32 -33.63 7.65
C ASN A 10 6.31 -33.18 6.56
N GLU A 11 7.59 -33.53 6.75
CA GLU A 11 8.73 -33.11 5.93
C GLU A 11 8.56 -33.39 4.42
N SER A 12 7.70 -34.35 4.06
CA SER A 12 7.34 -34.71 2.68
C SER A 12 6.16 -33.92 2.08
N SER A 13 5.52 -33.03 2.85
CA SER A 13 4.36 -32.25 2.40
C SER A 13 4.73 -30.87 1.83
N GLY A 14 5.87 -30.75 1.15
CA GLY A 14 6.23 -29.56 0.37
C GLY A 14 6.19 -28.20 1.12
N PRO A 15 6.38 -27.09 0.40
CA PRO A 15 6.20 -25.75 0.95
C PRO A 15 4.70 -25.45 1.16
N LEU A 16 4.30 -25.28 2.42
CA LEU A 16 2.92 -24.93 2.79
C LEU A 16 2.73 -23.41 2.79
N ALA A 17 1.62 -22.94 2.23
CA ALA A 17 1.24 -21.54 2.38
C ALA A 17 0.81 -21.26 3.84
N PHE A 18 0.96 -20.03 4.33
CA PHE A 18 0.55 -19.66 5.70
C PHE A 18 -0.91 -20.02 6.02
N ARG A 19 -1.80 -19.91 5.01
CA ARG A 19 -3.21 -20.28 5.13
C ARG A 19 -3.41 -21.78 5.40
N GLU A 20 -2.60 -22.64 4.80
CA GLU A 20 -2.66 -24.09 5.02
C GLU A 20 -2.14 -24.43 6.42
N LEU A 21 -1.12 -23.72 6.90
CA LEU A 21 -0.64 -23.83 8.27
C LEU A 21 -1.73 -23.47 9.29
N VAL A 22 -2.49 -22.41 9.02
CA VAL A 22 -3.66 -22.03 9.83
C VAL A 22 -4.74 -23.12 9.79
N GLU A 23 -4.97 -23.75 8.63
CA GLU A 23 -5.92 -24.86 8.50
C GLU A 23 -5.46 -26.10 9.29
N TRP A 24 -4.16 -26.38 9.30
CA TRP A 24 -3.59 -27.48 10.08
C TRP A 24 -3.69 -27.22 11.58
N ALA A 25 -3.41 -26.00 12.02
CA ALA A 25 -3.62 -25.60 13.41
C ALA A 25 -5.11 -25.71 13.80
N ARG A 26 -6.02 -25.29 12.91
CA ARG A 26 -7.47 -25.38 13.15
C ARG A 26 -7.97 -26.81 13.22
N SER A 27 -7.48 -27.69 12.34
CA SER A 27 -7.86 -29.10 12.31
C SER A 27 -7.19 -29.94 13.42
N GLY A 28 -6.36 -29.32 14.28
CA GLY A 28 -5.61 -30.02 15.32
C GLY A 28 -4.47 -30.88 14.81
N ARG A 29 -4.12 -30.77 13.52
CA ARG A 29 -2.98 -31.49 12.91
C ARG A 29 -1.63 -30.87 13.27
N LEU A 30 -1.62 -29.58 13.61
CA LEU A 30 -0.43 -28.83 14.02
C LEU A 30 -0.63 -28.31 15.46
N HIS A 31 0.23 -28.77 16.37
CA HIS A 31 0.25 -28.36 17.78
C HIS A 31 1.12 -27.11 18.01
N GLU A 32 0.91 -26.41 19.13
CA GLU A 32 1.66 -25.20 19.51
C GLU A 32 3.18 -25.44 19.68
N ASP A 33 3.56 -26.66 20.04
CA ASP A 33 4.96 -27.09 20.22
C ASP A 33 5.58 -27.71 18.97
N ASP A 34 4.80 -27.94 17.90
CA ASP A 34 5.32 -28.50 16.67
C ASP A 34 6.30 -27.52 16.01
N LEU A 35 7.41 -28.05 15.48
CA LEU A 35 8.43 -27.24 14.86
C LEU A 35 8.06 -26.89 13.41
N VAL A 36 8.11 -25.59 13.13
CA VAL A 36 7.86 -24.99 11.82
C VAL A 36 9.01 -24.06 11.43
N ARG A 37 9.24 -23.91 10.13
CA ARG A 37 10.31 -23.08 9.60
C ARG A 37 9.85 -22.34 8.36
N ALA A 38 10.10 -21.03 8.32
CA ALA A 38 9.88 -20.25 7.11
C ALA A 38 10.93 -20.60 6.05
N GLU A 39 10.59 -20.55 4.76
CA GLU A 39 11.51 -20.89 3.67
C GLU A 39 12.86 -20.14 3.71
N TRP A 40 12.87 -18.89 4.18
CA TRP A 40 14.06 -18.04 4.27
C TRP A 40 14.79 -18.13 5.61
N GLU A 41 14.22 -18.81 6.61
CA GLU A 41 14.88 -19.05 7.89
C GLU A 41 15.54 -20.44 7.88
N SER A 42 16.76 -20.53 8.40
CA SER A 42 17.45 -21.82 8.55
C SER A 42 17.02 -22.57 9.82
N GLU A 43 16.50 -21.85 10.81
CA GLU A 43 16.21 -22.33 12.15
C GLU A 43 14.74 -22.78 12.29
N TRP A 44 14.54 -23.96 12.88
CA TRP A 44 13.21 -24.44 13.25
C TRP A 44 12.74 -23.77 14.52
N ARG A 45 11.49 -23.30 14.55
CA ARG A 45 10.89 -22.66 15.72
C ARG A 45 9.54 -23.30 16.06
N PRO A 46 9.13 -23.31 17.33
CA PRO A 46 7.82 -23.86 17.70
C PRO A 46 6.70 -23.02 17.08
N ALA A 47 5.62 -23.68 16.64
CA ALA A 47 4.50 -23.04 15.94
C ALA A 47 3.88 -21.88 16.72
N ARG A 48 3.87 -21.95 18.06
CA ARG A 48 3.39 -20.84 18.92
C ARG A 48 4.17 -19.54 18.77
N SER A 49 5.41 -19.60 18.31
CA SER A 49 6.24 -18.40 18.06
C SER A 49 5.84 -17.66 16.78
N VAL A 50 5.09 -18.31 15.89
CA VAL A 50 4.61 -17.69 14.64
C VAL A 50 3.44 -16.76 14.97
N VAL A 51 3.74 -15.46 15.00
CA VAL A 51 2.77 -14.40 15.33
C VAL A 51 1.54 -14.51 14.45
N GLY A 52 0.37 -14.61 15.09
CA GLY A 52 -0.93 -14.63 14.43
C GLY A 52 -1.43 -16.00 13.97
N LEU A 53 -0.60 -17.05 13.97
CA LEU A 53 -1.00 -18.38 13.49
C LEU A 53 -2.22 -18.94 14.24
N PHE A 54 -2.11 -19.09 15.56
CA PHE A 54 -3.19 -19.62 16.40
C PHE A 54 -4.33 -18.62 16.61
N TYR A 55 -4.04 -17.31 16.55
CA TYR A 55 -5.09 -16.29 16.58
C TYR A 55 -6.00 -16.39 15.35
N SER A 56 -5.42 -16.52 14.15
CA SER A 56 -6.17 -16.72 12.90
C SER A 56 -6.90 -18.06 12.86
N ALA A 57 -6.35 -19.12 13.46
CA ALA A 57 -7.02 -20.41 13.56
C ALA A 57 -8.30 -20.34 14.40
N ARG A 58 -8.30 -19.57 15.50
CA ARG A 58 -9.45 -19.37 16.39
C ARG A 58 -10.50 -18.41 15.82
N ARG A 59 -10.08 -17.29 15.21
CA ARG A 59 -10.98 -16.20 14.78
C ARG A 59 -12.01 -16.61 13.70
N SER A 60 -11.63 -17.46 12.75
CA SER A 60 -12.50 -17.84 11.64
C SER A 60 -13.73 -18.68 12.04
N VAL A 61 -13.69 -19.30 13.22
CA VAL A 61 -14.82 -20.10 13.72
C VAL A 61 -15.93 -19.15 14.18
N SER A 62 -15.58 -18.09 14.91
CA SER A 62 -16.54 -17.10 15.40
C SER A 62 -17.21 -16.31 14.29
N GLU A 63 -16.51 -16.04 13.18
CA GLU A 63 -17.07 -15.26 12.06
C GLU A 63 -18.07 -16.06 11.21
N ARG A 64 -17.98 -17.39 11.14
CA ARG A 64 -18.99 -18.23 10.44
C ARG A 64 -20.24 -18.48 11.25
N THR A 65 -20.15 -18.54 12.59
CA THR A 65 -21.32 -18.81 13.43
C THR A 65 -22.32 -17.65 13.42
N ILE A 66 -21.87 -16.42 13.17
CA ILE A 66 -22.74 -15.24 13.23
C ILE A 66 -23.61 -15.10 11.96
N THR A 67 -23.20 -15.65 10.81
CA THR A 67 -23.94 -15.45 9.54
C THR A 67 -25.05 -16.48 9.29
N VAL A 68 -25.12 -17.58 10.05
CA VAL A 68 -26.14 -18.62 9.85
C VAL A 68 -27.40 -18.37 10.69
N THR A 69 -27.35 -17.51 11.72
CA THR A 69 -28.50 -17.17 12.59
C THR A 69 -29.10 -15.79 12.26
N SER A 70 -29.19 -15.42 10.98
CA SER A 70 -29.91 -14.20 10.55
C SER A 70 -30.78 -14.40 9.32
N ARG A 71 -31.14 -15.65 9.01
CA ARG A 71 -32.08 -15.96 7.93
C ARG A 71 -33.25 -16.82 8.40
N GLU A 72 -33.85 -16.48 9.54
CA GLU A 72 -35.16 -17.05 9.89
C GLU A 72 -35.91 -16.16 10.90
N THR A 73 -36.27 -14.94 10.50
CA THR A 73 -37.52 -14.26 10.86
C THR A 73 -37.52 -12.84 10.30
N SER A 74 -38.09 -12.68 9.11
CA SER A 74 -38.76 -11.43 8.76
C SER A 74 -40.11 -11.80 8.13
N PRO A 75 -41.16 -11.94 8.95
CA PRO A 75 -42.53 -11.89 8.50
C PRO A 75 -42.95 -10.41 8.42
N ARG A 76 -43.26 -9.94 7.20
CA ARG A 76 -44.08 -8.72 7.00
C ARG A 76 -44.70 -8.80 5.60
N ASP A 77 -45.92 -9.32 5.53
CA ASP A 77 -47.19 -8.57 5.62
C ASP A 77 -47.47 -7.68 4.41
N SER A 78 -48.35 -8.22 3.56
CA SER A 78 -49.35 -7.46 2.83
C SER A 78 -50.68 -8.22 2.94
N LEU A 79 -51.40 -7.93 4.03
CA LEU A 79 -52.86 -7.72 4.17
C LEU A 79 -53.82 -8.58 3.32
N THR A 80 -54.65 -9.40 3.99
CA THR A 80 -56.13 -9.22 4.14
C THR A 80 -56.82 -10.53 4.53
N GLU A 81 -57.23 -10.61 5.79
CA GLU A 81 -58.53 -11.09 6.27
C GLU A 81 -59.07 -12.47 5.82
N LYS A 82 -58.83 -13.49 6.66
CA LYS A 82 -59.91 -14.17 7.39
C LYS A 82 -59.38 -15.12 8.47
N GLN A 83 -59.91 -14.89 9.67
CA GLN A 83 -60.45 -15.92 10.56
C GLN A 83 -59.51 -16.62 11.57
N VAL A 84 -59.58 -16.10 12.81
CA VAL A 84 -59.95 -16.80 14.07
C VAL A 84 -58.85 -17.60 14.82
N VAL A 85 -58.91 -17.39 16.14
CA VAL A 85 -58.36 -18.16 17.28
C VAL A 85 -57.02 -17.69 17.87
N GLU A 86 -57.11 -16.82 18.88
CA GLU A 86 -56.31 -16.85 20.11
C GLU A 86 -56.45 -18.22 20.82
N PRO A 87 -55.48 -18.73 21.65
CA PRO A 87 -54.78 -17.91 22.63
C PRO A 87 -53.33 -18.34 23.03
N SER A 88 -52.74 -17.48 23.86
CA SER A 88 -52.01 -17.81 25.10
C SER A 88 -50.47 -17.90 25.09
N SER A 89 -49.88 -16.98 25.88
CA SER A 89 -48.76 -17.15 26.84
C SER A 89 -47.42 -17.67 26.30
N SER A 90 -46.29 -16.99 26.48
CA SER A 90 -45.73 -16.67 27.80
C SER A 90 -44.61 -15.65 27.69
N ALA A 91 -44.56 -14.73 28.64
CA ALA A 91 -43.50 -13.76 28.85
C ALA A 91 -42.16 -14.43 29.21
N THR A 92 -41.05 -13.86 28.74
CA THR A 92 -39.76 -14.00 29.42
C THR A 92 -39.05 -12.66 29.41
N GLU A 93 -39.20 -12.01 30.55
CA GLU A 93 -38.51 -10.82 31.01
C GLU A 93 -37.03 -11.19 31.28
N ILE A 94 -36.11 -10.58 30.53
CA ILE A 94 -34.66 -10.73 30.78
C ILE A 94 -34.12 -9.37 31.23
N THR A 95 -33.92 -9.31 32.55
CA THR A 95 -33.21 -8.29 33.32
C THR A 95 -31.82 -8.00 32.75
N ARG A 96 -31.57 -6.75 32.35
CA ARG A 96 -30.21 -6.24 32.07
C ARG A 96 -29.53 -5.83 33.37
N ALA A 97 -28.41 -6.48 33.69
CA ALA A 97 -27.47 -6.03 34.71
C ALA A 97 -26.53 -4.94 34.16
N PRO A 98 -26.03 -4.02 35.01
CA PRO A 98 -25.09 -2.97 34.60
C PRO A 98 -23.68 -3.55 34.49
N ARG A 99 -23.05 -3.43 33.32
CA ARG A 99 -21.67 -3.88 33.08
C ARG A 99 -20.71 -2.71 33.32
N ASP A 100 -20.18 -2.66 34.53
CA ASP A 100 -19.08 -1.80 34.92
C ASP A 100 -17.83 -2.17 34.09
N SER A 101 -17.38 -1.27 33.24
CA SER A 101 -16.26 -1.47 32.33
C SER A 101 -15.23 -0.37 32.58
N SER A 102 -14.42 -0.56 33.62
CA SER A 102 -13.21 0.21 33.86
C SER A 102 -12.14 -0.23 32.85
N GLU A 103 -12.26 0.25 31.62
CA GLU A 103 -11.29 0.02 30.55
C GLU A 103 -10.03 0.84 30.87
N THR A 104 -9.03 0.17 31.43
CA THR A 104 -7.71 0.75 31.69
C THR A 104 -7.03 0.94 30.34
N VAL A 105 -7.08 2.17 29.82
CA VAL A 105 -6.41 2.60 28.58
C VAL A 105 -4.90 2.41 28.77
N LEU A 106 -4.39 1.29 28.26
CA LEU A 106 -2.96 1.06 28.07
C LEU A 106 -2.48 2.01 26.96
N GLU A 107 -1.83 3.10 27.37
CA GLU A 107 -1.09 3.99 26.49
C GLU A 107 -0.19 3.18 25.54
N PRO A 108 -0.32 3.34 24.21
CA PRO A 108 0.46 2.58 23.25
C PRO A 108 1.93 2.99 23.35
N SER A 109 2.77 2.03 23.73
CA SER A 109 4.23 2.16 23.78
C SER A 109 4.76 2.87 22.52
N PRO A 110 5.58 3.91 22.67
CA PRO A 110 6.13 4.64 21.53
C PRO A 110 6.91 3.70 20.63
N SER A 111 6.72 3.89 19.33
CA SER A 111 7.31 3.04 18.30
C SER A 111 8.82 3.28 18.19
N ARG A 112 9.63 2.23 17.98
CA ARG A 112 11.11 2.25 17.92
C ARG A 112 11.77 3.29 17.01
N TRP A 113 11.03 3.91 16.08
CA TRP A 113 11.56 4.99 15.25
C TRP A 113 11.48 6.35 15.96
N GLN A 114 10.49 6.56 16.84
CA GLN A 114 10.39 7.75 17.70
C GLN A 114 11.55 7.78 18.71
N GLU A 115 11.89 6.65 19.32
CA GLU A 115 13.09 6.52 20.18
C GLU A 115 14.37 6.93 19.46
N ARG A 116 14.51 6.58 18.17
CA ARG A 116 15.68 6.97 17.36
C ARG A 116 15.74 8.46 17.06
N ILE A 117 14.61 9.12 16.85
CA ILE A 117 14.57 10.57 16.63
C ILE A 117 14.94 11.31 17.92
N HIS A 118 14.44 10.84 19.07
CA HIS A 118 14.82 11.37 20.37
C HIS A 118 16.31 11.16 20.66
N GLN A 119 16.87 9.97 20.37
CA GLN A 119 18.31 9.73 20.49
C GLN A 119 19.19 10.66 19.63
N VAL A 120 18.79 10.96 18.40
CA VAL A 120 19.54 11.89 17.53
C VAL A 120 19.43 13.33 18.04
N ARG A 121 18.26 13.71 18.58
CA ARG A 121 18.03 15.04 19.15
C ARG A 121 18.80 15.24 20.45
N ASP A 122 18.80 14.23 21.32
CA ASP A 122 19.46 14.29 22.63
C ASP A 122 20.99 14.11 22.50
N GLY A 123 21.45 13.40 21.46
CA GLY A 123 22.88 13.25 21.15
C GLY A 123 23.54 14.45 20.47
N GLN A 124 22.78 15.44 20.00
CA GLN A 124 23.31 16.61 19.27
C GLN A 124 23.66 17.82 20.14
N HIS A 125 23.53 17.76 21.47
CA HIS A 125 23.75 18.93 22.34
C HIS A 125 25.10 18.97 23.06
N SER A 126 26.06 18.13 22.65
CA SER A 126 27.47 18.32 23.04
C SER A 126 28.30 18.59 21.79
N PRO A 127 28.60 19.87 21.45
CA PRO A 127 29.67 20.13 20.49
C PRO A 127 30.92 19.44 21.03
N PRO A 128 31.63 18.63 20.21
CA PRO A 128 32.89 18.04 20.65
C PRO A 128 33.80 19.18 21.11
N PRO A 129 34.55 19.01 22.22
CA PRO A 129 35.49 20.02 22.67
C PRO A 129 36.40 20.34 21.48
N PHE A 130 36.50 21.63 21.14
CA PHE A 130 37.35 22.12 20.06
C PHE A 130 38.76 21.59 20.29
N SER A 131 39.09 20.51 19.57
CA SER A 131 40.40 19.91 19.62
C SER A 131 41.36 20.92 19.00
N THR A 132 42.13 21.58 19.86
CA THR A 132 43.19 22.55 19.52
C THR A 132 44.43 21.84 18.95
N ALA A 133 44.25 20.65 18.37
CA ALA A 133 45.30 19.94 17.68
C ALA A 133 45.68 20.76 16.42
N PRO A 134 46.97 21.05 16.21
CA PRO A 134 47.40 21.76 15.00
C PRO A 134 46.97 20.96 13.77
N PRO A 135 46.55 21.63 12.68
CA PRO A 135 46.08 20.97 11.47
C PRO A 135 47.19 20.06 10.96
N ARG A 136 46.98 18.74 11.09
CA ARG A 136 47.86 17.76 10.47
C ARG A 136 47.80 18.01 8.97
N THR A 137 48.90 18.47 8.40
CA THR A 137 49.04 18.61 6.96
C THR A 137 48.80 17.24 6.34
N PRO A 138 47.82 17.09 5.43
CA PRO A 138 47.59 15.81 4.78
C PRO A 138 48.87 15.41 4.04
N PRO A 139 49.28 14.13 4.10
CA PRO A 139 50.43 13.64 3.36
C PRO A 139 50.26 13.99 1.88
N ARG A 140 51.36 14.40 1.22
CA ARG A 140 51.35 14.92 -0.17
C ARG A 140 50.58 14.05 -1.16
N ASP A 141 50.53 12.75 -0.92
CA ASP A 141 49.81 11.79 -1.78
C ASP A 141 48.28 11.94 -1.68
N GLN A 142 47.73 12.32 -0.53
CA GLN A 142 46.29 12.60 -0.37
C GLN A 142 45.87 13.88 -1.10
N VAL A 143 46.77 14.86 -1.21
CA VAL A 143 46.49 16.12 -1.92
C VAL A 143 46.30 15.84 -3.42
N ARG A 144 47.08 14.94 -4.01
CA ARG A 144 46.92 14.56 -5.43
C ARG A 144 45.57 13.88 -5.68
N VAL A 145 45.18 12.92 -4.83
CA VAL A 145 43.89 12.22 -4.95
C VAL A 145 42.72 13.19 -4.84
N LEU A 146 42.79 14.19 -3.94
CA LEU A 146 41.74 15.20 -3.79
C LEU A 146 41.65 16.14 -5.01
N VAL A 147 42.78 16.55 -5.57
CA VAL A 147 42.81 17.39 -6.77
C VAL A 147 42.24 16.65 -7.98
N ASP A 148 42.62 15.38 -8.18
CA ASP A 148 42.12 14.56 -9.27
C ASP A 148 40.60 14.30 -9.14
N ALA A 149 40.13 14.03 -7.92
CA ALA A 149 38.70 13.86 -7.64
C ALA A 149 37.91 15.15 -7.88
N ALA A 150 38.46 16.33 -7.50
CA ALA A 150 37.83 17.61 -7.77
C ALA A 150 37.74 17.89 -9.28
N PHE A 151 38.80 17.59 -10.03
CA PHE A 151 38.85 17.77 -11.48
C PHE A 151 37.84 16.86 -12.20
N ALA A 152 37.76 15.58 -11.81
CA ALA A 152 36.79 14.64 -12.34
C ALA A 152 35.35 15.09 -12.09
N ASN A 153 35.06 15.62 -10.90
CA ASN A 153 33.73 16.11 -10.55
C ASN A 153 33.36 17.38 -11.34
N GLN A 154 34.33 18.24 -11.61
CA GLN A 154 34.13 19.43 -12.43
C GLN A 154 33.89 19.09 -13.90
N GLN A 155 34.61 18.10 -14.47
CA GLN A 155 34.32 17.58 -15.81
C GLN A 155 32.92 16.94 -15.88
N ALA A 156 32.53 16.17 -14.88
CA ALA A 156 31.18 15.57 -14.83
C ALA A 156 30.07 16.65 -14.83
N ARG A 157 30.30 17.78 -14.15
CA ARG A 157 29.37 18.93 -14.17
C ARG A 157 29.30 19.61 -15.54
N GLN A 158 30.44 19.81 -16.19
CA GLN A 158 30.51 20.40 -17.55
C GLN A 158 29.82 19.52 -18.61
N LEU A 159 29.94 18.20 -18.50
CA LEU A 159 29.23 17.27 -19.39
C LEU A 159 27.72 17.32 -19.18
N ARG A 160 27.24 17.52 -17.94
CA ARG A 160 25.80 17.69 -17.66
C ARG A 160 25.22 18.97 -18.27
N THR A 161 25.95 20.08 -18.25
CA THR A 161 25.47 21.34 -18.82
C THR A 161 25.47 21.33 -20.35
N ASN A 162 26.44 20.66 -20.98
CA ASN A 162 26.48 20.53 -22.44
C ASN A 162 25.49 19.50 -22.98
N ALA A 163 25.18 18.45 -22.21
CA ALA A 163 24.13 17.50 -22.56
C ALA A 163 22.73 18.13 -22.53
N SER A 164 22.47 19.04 -21.57
CA SER A 164 21.16 19.69 -21.46
C SER A 164 20.90 20.66 -22.61
N SER A 165 21.91 21.39 -23.10
CA SER A 165 21.72 22.34 -24.21
C SER A 165 21.40 21.65 -25.54
N ARG A 166 22.07 20.52 -25.85
CA ARG A 166 21.78 19.71 -27.05
C ARG A 166 20.41 19.02 -26.98
N TRP A 167 19.99 18.62 -25.79
CA TRP A 167 18.65 18.05 -25.60
C TRP A 167 17.57 19.11 -25.77
N LEU A 168 17.76 20.30 -25.21
CA LEU A 168 16.83 21.42 -25.36
C LEU A 168 16.69 21.89 -26.82
N SER A 169 17.78 21.90 -27.60
CA SER A 169 17.70 22.28 -29.02
C SER A 169 16.92 21.26 -29.86
N ARG A 170 17.06 19.96 -29.56
CA ARG A 170 16.24 18.89 -30.17
C ARG A 170 14.76 19.02 -29.81
N ILE A 171 14.46 19.38 -28.56
CA ILE A 171 13.07 19.65 -28.14
C ILE A 171 12.51 20.84 -28.90
N ARG A 172 13.27 21.94 -29.00
CA ARG A 172 12.82 23.15 -29.67
C ARG A 172 12.54 22.91 -31.15
N ALA A 173 13.43 22.19 -31.85
CA ALA A 173 13.21 21.78 -33.24
C ALA A 173 12.01 20.81 -33.41
N GLY A 174 11.71 20.01 -32.39
CA GLY A 174 10.50 19.18 -32.35
C GLY A 174 9.22 20.00 -32.16
N ILE A 175 9.26 21.06 -31.34
CA ILE A 175 8.13 21.97 -31.09
C ILE A 175 7.75 22.72 -32.37
N ASP A 176 8.71 23.12 -33.19
CA ASP A 176 8.40 23.82 -34.45
C ASP A 176 7.68 22.91 -35.47
N ARG A 177 7.89 21.58 -35.41
CA ARG A 177 7.12 20.60 -36.19
C ARG A 177 5.70 20.39 -35.68
N LEU A 178 5.41 20.78 -34.44
CA LEU A 178 4.08 20.67 -33.81
C LEU A 178 3.15 21.84 -34.16
N ARG A 179 3.56 22.76 -35.04
CA ARG A 179 2.78 23.94 -35.43
C ARG A 179 1.47 23.61 -36.16
N SER A 180 1.30 22.37 -36.64
CA SER A 180 0.01 21.91 -37.14
C SER A 180 -0.97 21.68 -35.96
N PRO A 181 -2.15 22.34 -35.95
CA PRO A 181 -3.09 22.24 -34.83
C PRO A 181 -3.58 20.80 -34.60
N ARG A 182 -3.59 19.96 -35.64
CA ARG A 182 -3.94 18.53 -35.53
C ARG A 182 -2.86 17.73 -34.80
N VAL A 183 -1.59 17.98 -35.14
CA VAL A 183 -0.45 17.28 -34.53
C VAL A 183 -0.30 17.70 -33.07
N PHE A 184 -0.51 18.97 -32.76
CA PHE A 184 -0.53 19.47 -31.39
C PHE A 184 -1.61 18.78 -30.53
N ARG A 185 -2.85 18.69 -31.04
CA ARG A 185 -3.95 18.02 -30.33
C ARG A 185 -3.65 16.54 -30.06
N LEU A 186 -3.13 15.82 -31.06
CA LEU A 186 -2.73 14.41 -30.91
C LEU A 186 -1.57 14.24 -29.91
N ALA A 187 -0.57 15.12 -29.94
CA ALA A 187 0.55 15.10 -29.02
C ALA A 187 0.10 15.36 -27.57
N CYS A 188 -0.74 16.37 -27.34
CA CYS A 188 -1.31 16.64 -26.02
C CYS A 188 -2.14 15.47 -25.49
N ALA A 189 -2.98 14.86 -26.33
CA ALA A 189 -3.76 13.68 -25.96
C ALA A 189 -2.84 12.50 -25.58
N GLY A 190 -1.77 12.25 -26.34
CA GLY A 190 -0.80 11.20 -26.04
C GLY A 190 -0.04 11.43 -24.73
N VAL A 191 0.34 12.69 -24.45
CA VAL A 191 1.02 13.06 -23.19
C VAL A 191 0.08 12.87 -22.00
N LEU A 192 -1.17 13.31 -22.10
CA LEU A 192 -2.16 13.14 -21.03
C LEU A 192 -2.46 11.66 -20.77
N ALA A 193 -2.68 10.87 -21.83
CA ALA A 193 -2.90 9.42 -21.70
C ALA A 193 -1.70 8.73 -21.03
N SER A 194 -0.48 9.09 -21.43
CA SER A 194 0.75 8.56 -20.83
C SER A 194 0.87 8.96 -19.36
N ALA A 195 0.57 10.20 -19.01
CA ALA A 195 0.61 10.69 -17.63
C ALA A 195 -0.41 9.97 -16.74
N VAL A 196 -1.64 9.77 -17.21
CA VAL A 196 -2.68 9.01 -16.50
C VAL A 196 -2.27 7.55 -16.30
N CYS A 197 -1.68 6.92 -17.32
CA CYS A 197 -1.16 5.55 -17.23
C CYS A 197 -0.06 5.45 -16.16
N LEU A 198 0.92 6.36 -16.19
CA LEU A 198 2.01 6.39 -15.21
C LEU A 198 1.52 6.65 -13.79
N LEU A 199 0.58 7.58 -13.60
CA LEU A 199 -0.04 7.85 -12.30
C LEU A 199 -0.76 6.61 -11.77
N THR A 200 -1.50 5.90 -12.62
CA THR A 200 -2.19 4.66 -12.23
C THR A 200 -1.20 3.57 -11.80
N ILE A 201 -0.11 3.39 -12.55
CA ILE A 201 0.95 2.42 -12.19
C ILE A 201 1.65 2.83 -10.90
N HIS A 202 1.98 4.11 -10.75
CA HIS A 202 2.67 4.63 -9.58
C HIS A 202 1.82 4.50 -8.31
N TRP A 203 0.52 4.82 -8.43
CA TRP A 203 -0.47 4.62 -7.39
C TRP A 203 -0.57 3.13 -7.00
N GLY A 204 -0.61 2.23 -7.98
CA GLY A 204 -0.59 0.78 -7.75
C GLY A 204 0.65 0.33 -6.97
N ARG A 205 1.83 0.84 -7.33
CA ARG A 205 3.08 0.56 -6.62
C ARG A 205 3.07 1.06 -5.17
N ILE A 206 2.66 2.31 -4.93
CA ILE A 206 2.60 2.87 -3.57
C ILE A 206 1.63 2.06 -2.71
N ASN A 207 0.46 1.71 -3.23
CA ASN A 207 -0.51 0.96 -2.45
C ASN A 207 -0.12 -0.49 -2.22
N ALA A 208 0.60 -1.12 -3.14
CA ALA A 208 1.18 -2.44 -2.92
C ALA A 208 2.15 -2.45 -1.72
N THR A 209 2.83 -1.32 -1.45
CA THR A 209 3.70 -1.20 -0.26
C THR A 209 2.93 -0.92 1.03
N ARG A 210 1.82 -0.17 0.98
CA ARG A 210 0.99 0.13 2.17
C ARG A 210 0.13 -1.05 2.60
N PHE A 211 -0.36 -1.84 1.66
CA PHE A 211 -1.26 -2.97 1.92
C PHE A 211 -0.70 -4.23 1.27
N PRO A 212 0.29 -4.90 1.92
CA PRO A 212 0.83 -6.15 1.41
C PRO A 212 -0.28 -7.20 1.37
N ARG A 213 -0.78 -7.48 0.16
CA ARG A 213 -1.88 -8.41 -0.08
C ARG A 213 -1.49 -9.83 0.35
N ALA A 214 -2.26 -10.42 1.27
CA ALA A 214 -2.32 -11.87 1.37
C ALA A 214 -2.95 -12.40 0.08
N ALA A 215 -2.40 -13.46 -0.51
CA ALA A 215 -2.63 -13.92 -1.87
C ALA A 215 -4.05 -14.48 -2.20
N ALA A 216 -5.14 -13.88 -1.70
CA ALA A 216 -6.50 -14.35 -1.94
C ALA A 216 -7.39 -13.21 -2.44
N ARG A 217 -7.78 -13.32 -3.72
CA ARG A 217 -8.70 -12.48 -4.52
C ARG A 217 -8.14 -11.15 -5.05
N GLU A 218 -8.16 -11.05 -6.38
CA GLU A 218 -7.78 -9.90 -7.20
C GLU A 218 -8.86 -8.80 -7.14
N GLU A 219 -9.16 -8.30 -5.94
CA GLU A 219 -10.09 -7.19 -5.75
C GLU A 219 -9.30 -5.87 -5.71
N TYR A 220 -9.66 -4.93 -6.58
CA TYR A 220 -9.02 -3.61 -6.67
C TYR A 220 -9.71 -2.66 -5.69
N LEU A 221 -8.94 -1.89 -4.93
CA LEU A 221 -9.49 -0.92 -3.98
C LEU A 221 -9.20 0.50 -4.49
N LEU A 222 -10.25 1.22 -4.87
CA LEU A 222 -10.20 2.61 -5.28
C LEU A 222 -10.39 3.50 -4.04
N PRO A 223 -9.58 4.57 -3.88
CA PRO A 223 -9.58 5.39 -2.65
C PRO A 223 -10.91 6.12 -2.38
N LEU A 224 -11.71 6.42 -3.41
CA LEU A 224 -13.02 7.05 -3.25
C LEU A 224 -14.21 6.08 -3.25
N ILE A 225 -14.09 4.93 -3.92
CA ILE A 225 -15.25 4.08 -4.27
C ILE A 225 -15.23 2.76 -3.49
N GLY A 226 -14.08 2.38 -2.92
CA GLY A 226 -13.92 1.11 -2.21
C GLY A 226 -13.56 -0.03 -3.14
N TYR A 227 -14.05 -1.23 -2.84
CA TYR A 227 -13.76 -2.44 -3.61
C TYR A 227 -14.47 -2.38 -4.97
N CYS A 228 -13.69 -2.42 -6.05
CA CYS A 228 -14.22 -2.51 -7.40
C CYS A 228 -13.76 -3.80 -8.08
N SER A 229 -14.70 -4.41 -8.79
CA SER A 229 -14.39 -5.49 -9.72
C SER A 229 -13.55 -4.95 -10.89
N ARG A 230 -12.83 -5.84 -11.60
CA ARG A 230 -12.10 -5.48 -12.84
C ARG A 230 -12.99 -4.78 -13.87
N PHE A 231 -14.25 -5.19 -13.94
CA PHE A 231 -15.23 -4.63 -14.87
C PHE A 231 -15.64 -3.20 -14.47
N GLU A 232 -15.95 -2.98 -13.19
CA GLU A 232 -16.25 -1.65 -12.66
C GLU A 232 -15.06 -0.69 -12.80
N LEU A 233 -13.83 -1.18 -12.62
CA LEU A 233 -12.63 -0.39 -12.88
C LEU A 233 -12.55 0.03 -14.36
N GLY A 234 -12.92 -0.86 -15.28
CA GLY A 234 -13.01 -0.54 -16.70
C GLY A 234 -14.03 0.56 -16.99
N ILE A 235 -15.22 0.48 -16.37
CA ILE A 235 -16.27 1.50 -16.50
C ILE A 235 -15.78 2.84 -15.95
N VAL A 236 -15.25 2.88 -14.73
CA VAL A 236 -14.73 4.11 -14.12
C VAL A 236 -13.64 4.75 -14.98
N LEU A 237 -12.79 3.94 -15.61
CA LEU A 237 -11.72 4.44 -16.46
C LEU A 237 -12.25 5.03 -17.77
N VAL A 238 -13.29 4.43 -18.36
CA VAL A 238 -14.01 4.98 -19.52
C VAL A 238 -14.75 6.27 -19.14
N ASP A 239 -15.45 6.26 -18.01
CA ASP A 239 -16.19 7.42 -17.50
C ASP A 239 -15.28 8.58 -17.12
N LEU A 240 -14.03 8.31 -16.72
CA LEU A 240 -13.02 9.34 -16.48
C LEU A 240 -12.35 9.83 -17.77
N ALA A 241 -12.24 8.98 -18.79
CA ALA A 241 -11.63 9.35 -20.06
C ALA A 241 -12.45 10.42 -20.82
N VAL A 242 -13.78 10.33 -20.78
CA VAL A 242 -14.69 11.30 -21.42
C VAL A 242 -14.52 12.73 -20.90
N PRO A 243 -14.62 13.03 -19.58
CA PRO A 243 -14.44 14.38 -19.05
C PRO A 243 -13.02 14.89 -19.27
N VAL A 244 -12.00 14.03 -19.19
CA VAL A 244 -10.61 14.41 -19.51
C VAL A 244 -10.49 14.83 -20.98
N ALA A 245 -11.13 14.12 -21.91
CA ALA A 245 -11.14 14.49 -23.32
C ALA A 245 -11.88 15.82 -23.56
N ILE A 246 -13.02 16.03 -22.90
CA ILE A 246 -13.79 17.29 -22.96
C ILE A 246 -12.94 18.47 -22.44
N LEU A 247 -12.31 18.32 -21.27
CA LEU A 247 -11.39 19.32 -20.70
C LEU A 247 -10.22 19.61 -21.64
N GLY A 248 -9.62 18.58 -22.22
CA GLY A 248 -8.55 18.73 -23.22
C GLY A 248 -9.00 19.51 -24.45
N TYR A 249 -10.21 19.25 -24.96
CA TYR A 249 -10.80 20.00 -26.08
C TYR A 249 -11.00 21.48 -25.74
N PHE A 250 -11.60 21.79 -24.58
CA PHE A 250 -11.81 23.18 -24.16
C PHE A 250 -10.48 23.91 -23.94
N ALA A 251 -9.49 23.27 -23.32
CA ALA A 251 -8.16 23.85 -23.14
C ALA A 251 -7.52 24.19 -24.49
N ALA A 252 -7.61 23.28 -25.47
CA ALA A 252 -7.10 23.52 -26.82
C ALA A 252 -7.83 24.70 -27.50
N LYS A 253 -9.17 24.75 -27.43
CA LYS A 253 -9.96 25.84 -28.01
C LYS A 253 -9.65 27.18 -27.35
N ARG A 254 -9.38 27.19 -26.05
CA ARG A 254 -9.03 28.40 -25.31
C ARG A 254 -7.67 28.93 -25.75
N ILE A 255 -6.69 28.05 -25.99
CA ILE A 255 -5.37 28.43 -26.52
C ILE A 255 -5.51 29.05 -27.92
N GLU A 256 -6.36 28.48 -28.77
CA GLU A 256 -6.65 29.00 -30.12
C GLU A 256 -7.23 30.43 -30.05
N PHE A 257 -8.21 30.66 -29.18
CA PHE A 257 -8.80 32.00 -28.96
C PHE A 257 -7.76 33.03 -28.45
N TRP A 258 -6.80 32.60 -27.63
CA TRP A 258 -5.72 33.48 -27.15
C TRP A 258 -4.67 33.77 -28.22
N ALA A 259 -4.50 32.88 -29.19
CA ALA A 259 -3.61 33.09 -30.31
C ALA A 259 -4.19 34.10 -31.32
N ASP A 260 -5.50 34.05 -31.56
CA ASP A 260 -6.18 34.95 -32.52
C ASP A 260 -6.38 36.39 -31.99
N SER A 261 -6.27 36.59 -30.67
CA SER A 261 -6.46 37.91 -30.04
C SER A 261 -5.19 38.76 -29.96
N ARG A 262 -4.08 38.31 -30.53
CA ARG A 262 -2.81 39.06 -30.65
C ARG A 262 -2.50 39.40 -32.09
#